data_AF-A0A935U3Y9-F1
#
_entry.id   AF-A0A935U3Y9-F1
#
_cell.length_a   1.000
_cell.length_b   1.000
_cell.length_c   1.000
_cell.angle_alpha   90.00
_cell.angle_beta   90.00
_cell.angle_gamma   90.00
#
_symmetry.space_group_name_H-M   'P 1'
#
loop_
_entity.id
_entity.type
_entity.pdbx_description
1 polymer ?
#
loop_
_entity_poly.entity_id
_entity_poly.type
_entity_poly.pdbx_seq_one_letter_code
_entity_poly.pdbx_strand_id
1 'polypeptide(L)'
;MRRAAFFTALLLLTVSAVRAKPRSGLASSDFLAKPVGARYVGLGLAGLAVSGSPQAYLYNPAALQDMTTSGLAVDFQVANQSKLPTEAVLNASSLRGKKLTSIAFAGPQRAVFFRPLTSFDDFTITDTLDPANNFRRSQARVNQFGISAAQKAEKGYALGMNLSYLNAQRGIAVAETGQPPELQLGSGNGFALDFGFRDQRDYVVYGISLMNLPGLIYWDEFKTDQLPTVARAGFGFQPGPAFAFYTDYEKRYYPETKEDPDLWHFGLELAFARWLVLRGGSESSDFNDRNKTNYAWGFSVATARQHTLDVATRVVRVNQKSVNEYYVSLNWPLATEKK
;
A
#
# COMPACT_ATOMS: atom_id res chain seq x y z
N MET A 1 -64.71 0.84 14.55
CA MET A 1 -63.87 0.23 13.48
C MET A 1 -63.53 1.17 12.30
N ARG A 2 -63.52 2.51 12.45
CA ARG A 2 -63.19 3.45 11.35
C ARG A 2 -61.92 4.29 11.55
N ARG A 3 -61.18 4.11 12.65
CA ARG A 3 -59.97 4.90 12.97
C ARG A 3 -58.64 4.15 12.75
N ALA A 4 -58.68 2.83 12.52
CA ALA A 4 -57.46 2.02 12.35
C ALA A 4 -56.93 2.03 10.90
N ALA A 5 -57.77 2.29 9.90
CA ALA A 5 -57.38 2.24 8.48
C ALA A 5 -56.62 3.50 8.01
N PHE A 6 -56.70 4.61 8.74
CA PHE A 6 -56.04 5.87 8.35
C PHE A 6 -54.55 5.93 8.75
N PHE A 7 -54.14 5.16 9.77
CA PHE A 7 -52.74 5.14 10.21
C PHE A 7 -51.84 4.24 9.32
N THR A 8 -52.41 3.21 8.70
CA THR A 8 -51.66 2.31 7.80
C THR A 8 -51.39 2.93 6.44
N ALA A 9 -52.26 3.83 5.96
CA ALA A 9 -52.08 4.54 4.69
C ALA A 9 -51.05 5.68 4.77
N LEU A 10 -50.87 6.30 5.94
CA LEU A 10 -49.90 7.38 6.13
C LEU A 10 -48.45 6.86 6.28
N LEU A 11 -48.28 5.60 6.73
CA LEU A 11 -46.96 4.95 6.81
C LEU A 11 -46.41 4.51 5.43
N LEU A 12 -47.25 4.48 4.40
CA LEU A 12 -46.89 4.03 3.03
C LEU A 12 -46.55 5.18 2.07
N LEU A 13 -46.70 6.45 2.48
CA LEU A 13 -46.52 7.62 1.60
C LEU A 13 -45.24 8.44 1.87
N THR A 14 -44.41 8.04 2.85
CA THR A 14 -43.06 8.59 3.04
C THR A 14 -41.98 7.63 2.55
N VAL A 15 -42.23 6.96 1.41
CA VAL A 15 -41.14 6.37 0.62
C VAL A 15 -40.44 7.54 -0.09
N SER A 16 -39.71 8.35 0.68
CA SER A 16 -38.67 9.19 0.12
C SER A 16 -37.81 8.26 -0.72
N ALA A 17 -37.69 8.52 -2.02
CA ALA A 17 -36.84 7.77 -2.90
C ALA A 17 -35.39 7.89 -2.38
N VAL A 18 -34.99 6.98 -1.49
CA VAL A 18 -33.61 6.83 -1.06
C VAL A 18 -32.87 6.36 -2.31
N ARG A 19 -32.39 7.30 -3.11
CA ARG A 19 -31.47 7.00 -4.20
C ARG A 19 -30.28 6.33 -3.57
N ALA A 20 -30.09 5.05 -3.88
CA ALA A 20 -28.91 4.33 -3.46
C ALA A 20 -27.69 5.09 -3.99
N LYS A 21 -26.77 5.46 -3.08
CA LYS A 21 -25.53 6.15 -3.47
C LYS A 21 -24.83 5.34 -4.57
N PRO A 22 -24.24 5.95 -5.60
CA PRO A 22 -23.43 5.25 -6.59
C PRO A 22 -22.17 4.66 -5.94
N ARG A 23 -21.51 3.71 -6.61
CA ARG A 23 -20.16 3.27 -6.23
C ARG A 23 -19.15 4.37 -6.56
N SER A 24 -18.04 4.46 -5.81
CA SER A 24 -16.96 5.42 -6.10
C SER A 24 -16.27 5.13 -7.45
N GLY A 25 -16.34 3.88 -7.91
CA GLY A 25 -15.67 3.41 -9.13
C GLY A 25 -14.16 3.30 -8.98
N LEU A 26 -13.63 3.32 -7.75
CA LEU A 26 -12.24 2.99 -7.45
C LEU A 26 -12.07 1.47 -7.43
N ALA A 27 -11.02 0.96 -8.07
CA ALA A 27 -10.73 -0.46 -7.97
C ALA A 27 -10.18 -0.77 -6.56
N SER A 28 -10.51 -1.92 -5.99
CA SER A 28 -9.97 -2.29 -4.68
C SER A 28 -8.43 -2.34 -4.67
N SER A 29 -7.78 -2.62 -5.82
CA SER A 29 -6.33 -2.53 -6.00
C SER A 29 -5.77 -1.11 -5.87
N ASP A 30 -6.57 -0.07 -6.11
CA ASP A 30 -6.12 1.33 -6.00
C ASP A 30 -5.74 1.70 -4.57
N PHE A 31 -6.24 0.96 -3.57
CA PHE A 31 -5.94 1.20 -2.16
C PHE A 31 -4.66 0.53 -1.65
N LEU A 32 -3.98 -0.29 -2.46
CA LEU A 32 -2.73 -0.97 -2.05
C LEU A 32 -1.50 -0.06 -2.09
N ALA A 33 -1.61 1.13 -2.70
CA ALA A 33 -0.51 2.04 -2.96
C ALA A 33 0.62 1.43 -3.81
N LYS A 34 1.69 2.20 -3.98
CA LYS A 34 2.97 1.68 -4.46
C LYS A 34 3.75 1.05 -3.30
N PRO A 35 4.69 0.13 -3.58
CA PRO A 35 5.64 -0.34 -2.59
C PRO A 35 6.39 0.79 -1.86
N VAL A 36 6.75 0.54 -0.61
CA VAL A 36 7.43 1.49 0.28
C VAL A 36 8.71 0.87 0.80
N GLY A 37 9.78 1.67 0.87
CA GLY A 37 11.08 1.18 1.32
C GLY A 37 11.83 0.46 0.19
N ALA A 38 12.82 1.13 -0.41
CA ALA A 38 13.68 0.56 -1.44
C ALA A 38 14.41 -0.70 -0.93
N ARG A 39 14.71 -0.79 0.37
CA ARG A 39 15.18 -2.04 1.00
C ARG A 39 14.23 -3.21 0.71
N TYR A 40 12.94 -3.07 1.02
CA TYR A 40 11.95 -4.12 0.82
C TYR A 40 11.70 -4.39 -0.66
N VAL A 41 11.69 -3.34 -1.49
CA VAL A 41 11.61 -3.51 -2.96
C VAL A 41 12.75 -4.39 -3.46
N GLY A 42 14.00 -4.11 -3.04
CA GLY A 42 15.16 -4.92 -3.41
C GLY A 42 15.10 -6.38 -2.92
N LEU A 43 14.28 -6.68 -1.91
CA LEU A 43 14.01 -8.03 -1.39
C LEU A 43 12.77 -8.69 -2.04
N GLY A 44 12.29 -8.16 -3.17
CA GLY A 44 11.08 -8.71 -3.79
C GLY A 44 9.83 -8.55 -2.92
N LEU A 45 9.80 -7.52 -2.08
CA LEU A 45 8.78 -7.25 -1.07
C LEU A 45 8.64 -8.33 0.02
N ALA A 46 9.63 -9.23 0.18
CA ALA A 46 9.73 -10.07 1.37
C ALA A 46 10.11 -9.17 2.57
N GLY A 47 9.17 -9.00 3.50
CA GLY A 47 9.24 -7.99 4.55
C GLY A 47 8.77 -8.43 5.93
N LEU A 48 8.07 -9.56 6.08
CA LEU A 48 7.51 -9.94 7.38
C LEU A 48 8.57 -10.30 8.41
N ALA A 49 9.65 -10.93 7.97
CA ALA A 49 10.77 -11.39 8.78
C ALA A 49 11.97 -10.43 8.76
N VAL A 50 11.91 -9.34 7.98
CA VAL A 50 12.97 -8.32 7.93
C VAL A 50 12.97 -7.51 9.24
N SER A 51 14.16 -7.19 9.75
CA SER A 51 14.36 -6.48 11.03
C SER A 51 14.92 -5.07 10.82
N GLY A 52 14.70 -4.21 11.82
CA GLY A 52 15.47 -2.97 12.00
C GLY A 52 15.28 -1.91 10.92
N SER A 53 14.08 -1.80 10.34
CA SER A 53 13.76 -0.80 9.32
C SER A 53 12.63 0.13 9.76
N PRO A 54 12.72 1.44 9.49
CA PRO A 54 11.67 2.40 9.81
C PRO A 54 10.40 2.21 8.98
N GLN A 55 10.43 1.46 7.87
CA GLN A 55 9.25 1.11 7.07
C GLN A 55 8.58 -0.20 7.52
N ALA A 56 9.09 -0.86 8.56
CA ALA A 56 8.57 -2.14 9.05
C ALA A 56 7.07 -2.11 9.37
N TYR A 57 6.55 -0.96 9.81
CA TYR A 57 5.13 -0.77 10.13
C TYR A 57 4.18 -1.15 8.99
N LEU A 58 4.61 -1.06 7.72
CA LEU A 58 3.77 -1.40 6.56
C LEU A 58 3.74 -2.89 6.21
N TYR A 59 4.75 -3.63 6.64
CA TYR A 59 4.89 -5.04 6.31
C TYR A 59 4.46 -5.90 7.50
N ASN A 60 5.06 -5.61 8.66
CA ASN A 60 4.74 -6.25 9.92
C ASN A 60 5.00 -5.26 11.07
N PRO A 61 3.95 -4.67 11.69
CA PRO A 61 4.14 -3.72 12.78
C PRO A 61 4.91 -4.30 13.96
N ALA A 62 4.85 -5.62 14.21
CA ALA A 62 5.63 -6.26 15.27
C ALA A 62 7.15 -6.12 15.07
N ALA A 63 7.62 -5.96 13.83
CA ALA A 63 9.05 -5.81 13.51
C ALA A 63 9.62 -4.44 13.93
N LEU A 64 8.78 -3.48 14.33
CA LEU A 64 9.25 -2.25 15.00
C LEU A 64 9.94 -2.53 16.35
N GLN A 65 9.69 -3.69 16.95
CA GLN A 65 10.41 -4.14 18.15
C GLN A 65 11.91 -4.31 17.91
N ASP A 66 12.32 -4.54 16.65
CA ASP A 66 13.72 -4.76 16.28
C ASP A 66 14.45 -3.45 15.93
N MET A 67 13.75 -2.31 15.95
CA MET A 67 14.38 -1.01 15.77
C MET A 67 15.16 -0.62 17.03
N THR A 68 16.42 -0.24 16.85
CA THR A 68 17.30 0.21 17.94
C THR A 68 17.40 1.73 18.04
N THR A 69 17.07 2.45 16.97
CA THR A 69 17.16 3.91 16.88
C THR A 69 15.89 4.50 16.31
N SER A 70 15.53 5.70 16.77
CA SER A 70 14.49 6.50 16.12
C SER A 70 15.03 7.14 14.85
N GLY A 71 14.18 7.37 13.85
CA GLY A 71 14.57 7.96 12.58
C GLY A 71 13.41 8.46 11.74
N LEU A 72 13.72 9.36 10.81
CA LEU A 72 12.85 9.77 9.71
C LEU A 72 13.15 8.90 8.49
N ALA A 73 12.11 8.34 7.89
CA ALA A 73 12.15 7.65 6.60
C ALA A 73 11.32 8.41 5.58
N VAL A 74 11.88 8.59 4.38
CA VAL A 74 11.16 9.16 3.23
C VAL A 74 11.42 8.29 2.01
N ASP A 75 10.34 7.83 1.38
CA ASP A 75 10.38 6.83 0.32
C ASP A 75 9.79 7.38 -0.99
N PHE A 76 10.46 7.06 -2.09
CA PHE A 76 10.08 7.52 -3.42
C PHE A 76 10.16 6.40 -4.46
N GLN A 77 9.21 6.38 -5.40
CA GLN A 77 9.40 5.81 -6.74
C GLN A 77 9.76 6.97 -7.68
N VAL A 78 11.03 7.10 -8.03
CA VAL A 78 11.58 8.32 -8.64
C VAL A 78 11.39 8.37 -10.16
N ALA A 79 11.35 7.21 -10.81
CA ALA A 79 11.27 7.08 -12.27
C ALA A 79 10.73 5.70 -12.68
N ASN A 80 10.18 5.66 -13.90
CA ASN A 80 9.83 4.43 -14.61
C ASN A 80 10.52 4.46 -15.98
N GLN A 81 11.05 3.32 -16.44
CA GLN A 81 11.59 3.15 -17.78
C GLN A 81 10.83 2.02 -18.49
N SER A 82 10.26 2.31 -19.66
CA SER A 82 9.53 1.32 -20.47
C SER A 82 9.53 1.70 -21.94
N LYS A 83 9.22 0.72 -22.80
CA LYS A 83 8.88 0.93 -24.23
C LYS A 83 7.38 1.23 -24.45
N LEU A 84 6.58 1.20 -23.39
CA LEU A 84 5.16 1.56 -23.45
C LEU A 84 4.99 3.09 -23.47
N PRO A 85 3.87 3.60 -24.03
CA PRO A 85 3.46 4.97 -23.83
C PRO A 85 3.38 5.31 -22.34
N THR A 86 3.78 6.52 -21.96
CA THR A 86 3.78 6.99 -20.56
C THR A 86 2.42 6.77 -19.89
N GLU A 87 1.32 7.08 -20.58
CA GLU A 87 -0.04 6.90 -20.08
C GLU A 87 -0.34 5.45 -19.69
N ALA A 88 0.10 4.47 -20.50
CA ALA A 88 -0.11 3.05 -20.19
C ALA A 88 0.65 2.63 -18.91
N VAL A 89 1.86 3.17 -18.70
CA VAL A 89 2.63 2.92 -17.48
C VAL A 89 2.00 3.60 -16.27
N LEU A 90 1.54 4.85 -16.43
CA LEU A 90 0.90 5.59 -15.35
C LEU A 90 -0.43 4.95 -14.95
N ASN A 91 -1.27 4.55 -15.91
CA ASN A 91 -2.58 3.97 -15.66
C ASN A 91 -2.53 2.61 -14.94
N ALA A 92 -1.41 1.91 -15.01
CA ALA A 92 -1.17 0.67 -14.26
C ALA A 92 -0.87 0.88 -12.76
N SER A 93 -0.70 2.13 -12.31
CA SER A 93 -0.36 2.47 -10.93
C SER A 93 -1.49 3.25 -10.26
N SER A 94 -1.73 3.01 -8.97
CA SER A 94 -2.71 3.79 -8.19
C SER A 94 -2.27 5.24 -7.92
N LEU A 95 -0.97 5.51 -7.94
CA LEU A 95 -0.34 6.81 -7.67
C LEU A 95 0.18 7.48 -8.95
N ARG A 96 -0.67 7.57 -9.98
CA ARG A 96 -0.33 8.03 -11.35
C ARG A 96 0.48 9.33 -11.32
N GLY A 97 1.78 9.23 -11.60
CA GLY A 97 2.73 10.36 -11.64
C GLY A 97 3.23 10.85 -10.28
N LYS A 98 2.70 10.35 -9.15
CA LYS A 98 3.23 10.67 -7.81
C LYS A 98 4.45 9.81 -7.49
N LYS A 99 5.50 10.50 -7.05
CA LYS A 99 6.79 9.89 -6.70
C LYS A 99 6.89 9.52 -5.23
N LEU A 100 6.38 10.37 -4.32
CA LEU A 100 6.38 10.08 -2.89
C LEU A 100 5.50 8.86 -2.60
N THR A 101 6.05 7.84 -1.93
CA THR A 101 5.32 6.64 -1.53
C THR A 101 5.10 6.58 -0.02
N SER A 102 6.01 7.13 0.80
CA SER A 102 5.78 7.26 2.24
C SER A 102 6.65 8.33 2.91
N ILE A 103 6.18 8.82 4.06
CA ILE A 103 6.95 9.53 5.06
C ILE A 103 6.65 8.86 6.40
N ALA A 104 7.68 8.53 7.19
CA ALA A 104 7.49 7.96 8.52
C ALA A 104 8.51 8.46 9.53
N PHE A 105 8.06 8.67 10.75
CA PHE A 105 8.89 8.78 11.93
C PHE A 105 8.73 7.50 12.72
N ALA A 106 9.76 6.68 12.76
CA ALA A 106 9.73 5.39 13.42
C ALA A 106 10.85 5.28 14.44
N GLY A 107 10.63 4.53 15.51
CA GLY A 107 11.63 4.21 16.49
C GLY A 107 11.32 2.88 17.17
N PRO A 108 12.06 2.53 18.23
CA PRO A 108 11.78 1.31 18.98
C PRO A 108 10.30 1.25 19.35
N GLN A 109 9.62 0.19 18.89
CA GLN A 109 8.23 -0.13 19.22
C GLN A 109 7.15 0.83 18.71
N ARG A 110 7.46 1.86 17.92
CA ARG A 110 6.45 2.85 17.51
C ARG A 110 6.76 3.53 16.20
N ALA A 111 5.71 3.94 15.49
CA ALA A 111 5.84 4.80 14.33
C ALA A 111 4.64 5.74 14.15
N VAL A 112 4.86 6.87 13.49
CA VAL A 112 3.82 7.71 12.89
C VAL A 112 4.15 7.85 11.42
N PHE A 113 3.15 7.68 10.56
CA PHE A 113 3.38 7.63 9.13
C PHE A 113 2.30 8.30 8.30
N PHE A 114 2.70 8.69 7.10
CA PHE A 114 1.85 9.17 6.03
C PHE A 114 2.20 8.40 4.75
N ARG A 115 1.17 7.94 4.03
CA ARG A 115 1.34 7.45 2.66
C ARG A 115 0.13 7.79 1.78
N PRO A 116 0.34 8.21 0.52
CA PRO A 116 -0.74 8.25 -0.45
C PRO A 116 -1.06 6.82 -0.91
N LEU A 117 -2.35 6.48 -1.00
CA LEU A 117 -2.82 5.20 -1.53
C LEU A 117 -3.18 5.31 -3.00
N THR A 118 -3.94 6.35 -3.34
CA THR A 118 -4.44 6.61 -4.69
C THR A 118 -4.27 8.10 -5.02
N SER A 119 -3.85 8.41 -6.24
CA SER A 119 -3.80 9.78 -6.75
C SER A 119 -3.78 9.75 -8.27
N PHE A 120 -4.87 10.18 -8.91
CA PHE A 120 -4.93 10.35 -10.35
C PHE A 120 -5.94 11.42 -10.77
N ASP A 121 -5.84 11.85 -12.02
CA ASP A 121 -6.74 12.77 -12.73
C ASP A 121 -6.74 12.37 -14.20
N ASP A 122 -7.73 11.57 -14.59
CA ASP A 122 -7.89 11.08 -15.95
C ASP A 122 -8.90 11.92 -16.69
N PHE A 123 -8.62 12.19 -17.96
CA PHE A 123 -9.54 12.81 -18.89
C PHE A 123 -9.61 11.97 -20.15
N THR A 124 -10.83 11.62 -20.58
CA THR A 124 -11.07 10.83 -21.78
C THR A 124 -12.14 11.51 -22.61
N ILE A 125 -11.83 11.78 -23.87
CA ILE A 125 -12.82 12.23 -24.86
C ILE A 125 -13.59 10.99 -25.31
N THR A 126 -14.91 11.00 -25.15
CA THR A 126 -15.78 9.85 -25.50
C THR A 126 -16.24 9.92 -26.95
N ASP A 127 -16.32 11.10 -27.54
CA ASP A 127 -16.54 11.33 -28.98
C ASP A 127 -15.64 12.47 -29.49
N THR A 128 -14.83 12.17 -30.50
CA THR A 128 -13.89 13.14 -31.11
C THR A 128 -14.57 14.16 -32.03
N LEU A 129 -15.81 13.92 -32.45
CA LEU A 129 -16.56 14.83 -33.33
C LEU A 129 -17.09 16.05 -32.57
N ASP A 130 -17.36 15.91 -31.28
CA ASP A 130 -17.76 17.01 -30.38
C ASP A 130 -17.09 16.84 -29.00
N PRO A 131 -15.77 17.09 -28.90
CA PRO A 131 -15.00 16.79 -27.70
C PRO A 131 -15.36 17.69 -26.51
N ALA A 132 -16.00 18.84 -26.76
CA ALA A 132 -16.42 19.77 -25.71
C ALA A 132 -17.62 19.23 -24.91
N ASN A 133 -18.50 18.47 -25.56
CA ASN A 133 -19.70 17.90 -24.94
C ASN A 133 -19.62 16.38 -24.75
N ASN A 134 -18.52 15.73 -25.12
CA ASN A 134 -18.33 14.28 -24.98
C ASN A 134 -17.01 13.97 -24.28
N PHE A 135 -17.05 14.01 -22.95
CA PHE A 135 -15.89 13.68 -22.15
C PHE A 135 -16.27 13.01 -20.84
N ARG A 136 -15.29 12.28 -20.30
CA ARG A 136 -15.30 11.77 -18.94
C ARG A 136 -14.03 12.19 -18.24
N ARG A 137 -14.18 12.85 -17.09
CA ARG A 137 -13.08 13.16 -16.18
C ARG A 137 -13.25 12.39 -14.87
N SER A 138 -12.18 11.78 -14.41
CA SER A 138 -12.17 10.92 -13.24
C SER A 138 -10.95 11.27 -12.39
N GLN A 139 -11.19 11.87 -11.23
CA GLN A 139 -10.14 12.25 -10.29
C GLN A 139 -10.32 11.52 -8.97
N ALA A 140 -9.23 11.05 -8.37
CA ALA A 140 -9.26 10.48 -7.03
C ALA A 140 -7.99 10.81 -6.26
N ARG A 141 -8.13 11.00 -4.95
CA ARG A 141 -7.03 11.13 -3.99
C ARG A 141 -7.42 10.39 -2.73
N VAL A 142 -6.57 9.48 -2.27
CA VAL A 142 -6.75 8.74 -1.02
C VAL A 142 -5.43 8.75 -0.29
N ASN A 143 -5.45 9.21 0.96
CA ASN A 143 -4.28 9.32 1.82
C ASN A 143 -4.51 8.52 3.10
N GLN A 144 -3.44 7.94 3.62
CA GLN A 144 -3.42 7.23 4.89
C GLN A 144 -2.45 7.93 5.85
N PHE A 145 -2.95 8.23 7.04
CA PHE A 145 -2.17 8.68 8.18
C PHE A 145 -2.29 7.62 9.25
N GLY A 146 -1.19 7.16 9.84
CA GLY A 146 -1.28 6.11 10.82
C GLY A 146 -0.30 6.24 11.95
N ILE A 147 -0.65 5.55 13.03
CA ILE A 147 0.20 5.31 14.18
C ILE A 147 0.40 3.81 14.31
N SER A 148 1.60 3.42 14.72
CA SER A 148 1.99 2.04 14.92
C SER A 148 2.56 1.85 16.31
N ALA A 149 2.25 0.72 16.92
CA ALA A 149 2.83 0.29 18.19
C ALA A 149 3.19 -1.20 18.12
N ALA A 150 4.28 -1.57 18.80
CA ALA A 150 4.70 -2.96 18.95
C ALA A 150 5.15 -3.25 20.39
N GLN A 151 5.00 -4.49 20.81
CA GLN A 151 5.39 -4.94 22.13
C GLN A 151 5.92 -6.36 22.07
N LYS A 152 7.08 -6.58 22.70
CA LYS A 152 7.59 -7.92 22.99
C LYS A 152 6.84 -8.52 24.18
N ALA A 153 6.24 -9.68 23.99
CA ALA A 153 5.64 -10.49 25.04
C ALA A 153 6.72 -11.21 25.85
N GLU A 154 6.38 -11.62 27.07
CA GLU A 154 7.28 -12.33 28.00
C GLU A 154 7.86 -13.61 27.39
N LYS A 155 7.07 -14.31 26.56
CA LYS A 155 7.47 -15.54 25.87
C LYS A 155 8.44 -15.32 24.70
N GLY A 156 8.87 -14.08 24.44
CA GLY A 156 9.90 -13.75 23.45
C GLY A 156 9.38 -13.29 22.09
N TYR A 157 8.14 -13.61 21.72
CA TYR A 157 7.50 -13.11 20.50
C TYR A 157 7.08 -11.65 20.63
N ALA A 158 6.88 -10.95 19.52
CA ALA A 158 6.37 -9.59 19.45
C ALA A 158 5.00 -9.54 18.76
N LEU A 159 4.15 -8.63 19.25
CA LEU A 159 2.91 -8.24 18.62
C LEU A 159 3.02 -6.79 18.18
N GLY A 160 2.33 -6.42 17.11
CA GLY A 160 2.22 -5.03 16.69
C GLY A 160 0.88 -4.73 16.07
N MET A 161 0.52 -3.45 16.07
CA MET A 161 -0.73 -2.97 15.52
C MET A 161 -0.53 -1.60 14.86
N ASN A 162 -1.21 -1.35 13.73
CA ASN A 162 -1.41 0.00 13.24
C ASN A 162 -2.88 0.40 13.38
N LEU A 163 -3.09 1.67 13.72
CA LEU A 163 -4.35 2.36 13.54
C LEU A 163 -4.13 3.47 12.52
N SER A 164 -4.94 3.45 11.47
CA SER A 164 -4.83 4.40 10.37
C SER A 164 -6.11 5.16 10.17
N TYR A 165 -5.99 6.45 9.93
CA TYR A 165 -7.02 7.32 9.39
C TYR A 165 -6.86 7.45 7.88
N LEU A 166 -7.98 7.33 7.17
CA LEU A 166 -8.05 7.45 5.72
C LEU A 166 -8.80 8.73 5.36
N ASN A 167 -8.22 9.54 4.50
CA ASN A 167 -8.88 10.72 3.93
C ASN A 167 -8.92 10.61 2.42
N ALA A 168 -10.10 10.81 1.85
CA ALA A 168 -10.36 10.54 0.45
C ALA A 168 -11.16 11.66 -0.22
N GLN A 169 -10.89 11.89 -1.50
CA GLN A 169 -11.60 12.79 -2.38
C GLN A 169 -11.83 12.09 -3.72
N ARG A 170 -13.04 12.19 -4.25
CA ARG A 170 -13.43 11.57 -5.52
C ARG A 170 -14.24 12.56 -6.35
N GLY A 171 -13.87 12.72 -7.62
CA GLY A 171 -14.60 13.53 -8.59
C GLY A 171 -14.84 12.75 -9.87
N ILE A 172 -16.08 12.74 -10.34
CA ILE A 172 -16.47 12.17 -11.63
C ILE A 172 -17.28 13.23 -12.36
N ALA A 173 -16.82 13.63 -13.54
CA ALA A 173 -17.55 14.51 -14.45
C ALA A 173 -17.81 13.77 -15.76
N VAL A 174 -19.05 13.79 -16.23
CA VAL A 174 -19.47 13.19 -17.50
C VAL A 174 -20.27 14.21 -18.27
N ALA A 175 -19.91 14.43 -19.53
CA ALA A 175 -20.69 15.19 -20.49
C ALA A 175 -20.94 14.28 -21.71
N GLU A 176 -22.19 14.25 -22.18
CA GLU A 176 -22.61 13.55 -23.39
C GLU A 176 -23.56 14.45 -24.19
N THR A 177 -23.41 14.49 -25.53
CA THR A 177 -24.26 15.33 -26.38
C THR A 177 -25.75 15.03 -26.16
N GLY A 178 -26.53 16.08 -25.88
CA GLY A 178 -27.97 15.98 -25.66
C GLY A 178 -28.37 15.59 -24.24
N GLN A 179 -27.41 15.40 -23.32
CA GLN A 179 -27.66 15.20 -21.90
C GLN A 179 -27.09 16.37 -21.07
N PRO A 180 -27.72 16.73 -19.94
CA PRO A 180 -27.11 17.68 -19.02
C PRO A 180 -25.82 17.06 -18.43
N PRO A 181 -24.73 17.84 -18.31
CA PRO A 181 -23.49 17.33 -17.74
C PRO A 181 -23.70 16.92 -16.28
N GLU A 182 -23.17 15.76 -15.91
CA GLU A 182 -23.21 15.24 -14.55
C GLU A 182 -21.88 15.47 -13.86
N LEU A 183 -21.93 16.02 -12.65
CA LEU A 183 -20.78 16.19 -11.77
C LEU A 183 -21.09 15.56 -10.41
N GLN A 184 -20.28 14.59 -10.02
CA GLN A 184 -20.33 13.94 -8.72
C GLN A 184 -19.01 14.19 -7.99
N LEU A 185 -19.10 14.90 -6.86
CA LEU A 185 -17.95 15.22 -6.01
C LEU A 185 -18.21 14.66 -4.63
N GLY A 186 -17.35 13.75 -4.16
CA GLY A 186 -17.47 13.18 -2.83
C GLY A 186 -16.20 13.30 -2.03
N SER A 187 -16.38 13.50 -0.73
CA SER A 187 -15.36 13.40 0.30
C SER A 187 -15.58 12.14 1.13
N GLY A 188 -14.49 11.50 1.51
CA GLY A 188 -14.52 10.25 2.26
C GLY A 188 -13.58 10.29 3.44
N ASN A 189 -14.01 9.73 4.56
CA ASN A 189 -13.17 9.51 5.73
C ASN A 189 -13.30 8.08 6.20
N GLY A 190 -12.24 7.54 6.76
CA GLY A 190 -12.17 6.12 7.03
C GLY A 190 -11.11 5.75 8.06
N PHE A 191 -11.06 4.46 8.36
CA PHE A 191 -10.02 3.91 9.21
C PHE A 191 -9.59 2.52 8.73
N ALA A 192 -8.36 2.15 9.05
CA ALA A 192 -7.85 0.80 8.84
C ALA A 192 -7.08 0.31 10.07
N LEU A 193 -7.23 -0.98 10.37
CA LEU A 193 -6.47 -1.68 11.40
C LEU A 193 -5.55 -2.71 10.76
N ASP A 194 -4.32 -2.76 11.27
CA ASP A 194 -3.31 -3.73 10.87
C ASP A 194 -2.82 -4.47 12.10
N PHE A 195 -2.55 -5.77 11.98
CA PHE A 195 -1.99 -6.59 13.05
C PHE A 195 -0.73 -7.31 12.57
N GLY A 196 0.24 -7.44 13.47
CA GLY A 196 1.50 -8.12 13.23
C GLY A 196 1.85 -9.05 14.38
N PHE A 197 2.39 -10.21 14.04
CA PHE A 197 3.04 -11.13 14.96
C PHE A 197 4.43 -11.44 14.42
N ARG A 198 5.40 -11.60 15.32
CA ARG A 198 6.77 -11.95 14.98
C ARG A 198 7.41 -12.77 16.08
N ASP A 199 8.12 -13.83 15.73
CA ASP A 199 8.94 -14.61 16.68
C ASP A 199 10.33 -14.82 16.08
N GLN A 200 11.37 -14.69 16.90
CA GLN A 200 12.75 -14.94 16.49
C GLN A 200 13.38 -15.94 17.44
N ARG A 201 13.93 -17.02 16.86
CA ARG A 201 14.66 -18.08 17.57
C ARG A 201 15.97 -18.31 16.85
N ASP A 202 17.07 -17.94 17.51
CA ASP A 202 18.41 -17.97 16.94
C ASP A 202 18.47 -17.26 15.59
N TYR A 203 18.70 -18.04 14.53
CA TYR A 203 18.85 -17.59 13.16
C TYR A 203 17.53 -17.57 12.38
N VAL A 204 16.43 -18.00 12.98
CA VAL A 204 15.15 -18.13 12.29
C VAL A 204 14.16 -17.09 12.82
N VAL A 205 13.48 -16.42 11.90
CA VAL A 205 12.43 -15.44 12.18
C VAL A 205 11.15 -15.87 11.48
N TYR A 206 10.04 -15.85 12.21
CA TYR A 206 8.70 -16.05 11.66
C TYR A 206 7.91 -14.76 11.79
N GLY A 207 7.06 -14.48 10.82
CA GLY A 207 6.16 -13.33 10.84
C GLY A 207 4.79 -13.68 10.30
N ILE A 208 3.76 -13.08 10.87
CA ILE A 208 2.40 -13.07 10.32
C ILE A 208 1.91 -11.64 10.35
N SER A 209 1.19 -11.20 9.32
CA SER A 209 0.52 -9.91 9.34
C SER A 209 -0.87 -9.97 8.68
N LEU A 210 -1.80 -9.20 9.23
CA LEU A 210 -3.16 -9.02 8.73
C LEU A 210 -3.41 -7.52 8.57
N MET A 211 -3.38 -7.02 7.33
CA MET A 211 -3.53 -5.60 7.01
C MET A 211 -4.96 -5.28 6.57
N ASN A 212 -5.42 -4.05 6.88
CA ASN A 212 -6.74 -3.53 6.54
C ASN A 212 -7.90 -4.40 7.06
N LEU A 213 -7.86 -4.81 8.34
CA LEU A 213 -8.88 -5.65 8.96
C LEU A 213 -9.51 -4.99 10.22
N PRO A 214 -10.59 -4.20 10.08
CA PRO A 214 -11.20 -3.75 8.82
C PRO A 214 -10.45 -2.55 8.23
N GLY A 215 -10.65 -2.27 6.95
CA GLY A 215 -10.24 -1.03 6.29
C GLY A 215 -11.40 -0.47 5.47
N LEU A 216 -11.97 0.65 5.88
CA LEU A 216 -13.22 1.19 5.31
C LEU A 216 -13.12 2.69 5.07
N ILE A 217 -13.67 3.16 3.95
CA ILE A 217 -13.85 4.59 3.63
C ILE A 217 -15.34 4.87 3.48
N TYR A 218 -15.87 5.72 4.35
CA TYR A 218 -17.25 6.18 4.31
C TYR A 218 -17.32 7.48 3.50
N TRP A 219 -18.16 7.46 2.46
CA TRP A 219 -18.32 8.59 1.56
C TRP A 219 -19.64 9.33 1.80
N ASP A 220 -19.61 10.64 1.58
CA ASP A 220 -20.80 11.50 1.55
C ASP A 220 -21.70 11.22 0.32
N GLU A 221 -21.12 11.09 -0.87
CA GLU A 221 -21.85 10.94 -2.13
C GLU A 221 -21.79 9.51 -2.70
N PHE A 222 -20.88 8.66 -2.22
CA PHE A 222 -20.70 7.29 -2.72
C PHE A 222 -21.05 6.23 -1.66
N LYS A 223 -21.18 4.97 -2.09
CA LYS A 223 -21.21 3.82 -1.17
C LYS A 223 -19.87 3.67 -0.46
N THR A 224 -19.88 3.09 0.73
CA THR A 224 -18.66 2.73 1.47
C THR A 224 -17.76 1.85 0.61
N ASP A 225 -16.50 2.24 0.49
CA ASP A 225 -15.47 1.39 -0.09
C ASP A 225 -14.74 0.63 1.01
N GLN A 226 -14.40 -0.62 0.71
CA GLN A 226 -13.60 -1.46 1.58
C GLN A 226 -12.21 -1.67 0.97
N LEU A 227 -11.18 -1.40 1.76
CA LEU A 227 -9.80 -1.68 1.41
C LEU A 227 -9.59 -3.20 1.34
N PRO A 228 -8.70 -3.68 0.45
CA PRO A 228 -8.37 -5.09 0.40
C PRO A 228 -7.70 -5.53 1.69
N THR A 229 -8.22 -6.60 2.28
CA THR A 229 -7.56 -7.25 3.41
C THR A 229 -6.38 -8.05 2.86
N VAL A 230 -5.21 -7.89 3.48
CA VAL A 230 -3.99 -8.60 3.07
C VAL A 230 -3.52 -9.46 4.22
N ALA A 231 -3.48 -10.78 4.02
CA ALA A 231 -2.95 -11.73 4.97
C ALA A 231 -1.59 -12.22 4.49
N ARG A 232 -0.59 -12.18 5.37
CA ARG A 232 0.77 -12.62 5.05
C ARG A 232 1.32 -13.53 6.12
N ALA A 233 2.10 -14.51 5.70
CA ALA A 233 2.93 -15.34 6.57
C ALA A 233 4.34 -15.41 5.96
N GLY A 234 5.37 -15.34 6.79
CA GLY A 234 6.73 -15.20 6.32
C GLY A 234 7.76 -15.86 7.22
N PHE A 235 8.89 -16.16 6.62
CA PHE A 235 10.04 -16.84 7.20
C PHE A 235 11.31 -16.09 6.82
N GLY A 236 12.23 -15.96 7.76
CA GLY A 236 13.56 -15.42 7.56
C GLY A 236 14.62 -16.33 8.16
N PHE A 237 15.74 -16.48 7.46
CA PHE A 237 16.93 -17.15 7.95
C PHE A 237 18.12 -16.19 7.90
N GLN A 238 18.65 -15.85 9.07
CA GLN A 238 19.74 -14.90 9.28
C GLN A 238 20.78 -15.50 10.24
N PRO A 239 21.69 -16.35 9.74
CA PRO A 239 22.75 -17.01 10.54
C PRO A 239 23.82 -16.05 11.06
N GLY A 240 23.88 -14.83 10.52
CA GLY A 240 24.83 -13.81 10.93
C GLY A 240 24.54 -12.46 10.27
N PRO A 241 25.38 -11.45 10.52
CA PRO A 241 25.16 -10.10 10.00
C PRO A 241 25.42 -9.96 8.49
N ALA A 242 26.14 -10.91 7.88
CA ALA A 242 26.56 -10.83 6.47
C ALA A 242 25.53 -11.38 5.48
N PHE A 243 24.62 -12.24 5.93
CA PHE A 243 23.70 -12.97 5.06
C PHE A 243 22.32 -13.08 5.70
N ALA A 244 21.28 -12.80 4.93
CA ALA A 244 19.92 -13.16 5.27
C ALA A 244 19.12 -13.59 4.03
N PHE A 245 18.20 -14.53 4.25
CA PHE A 245 17.20 -14.96 3.28
C PHE A 245 15.81 -14.75 3.87
N TYR A 246 14.86 -14.31 3.04
CA TYR A 246 13.48 -14.05 3.44
C TYR A 246 12.52 -14.63 2.40
N THR A 247 11.40 -15.17 2.86
CA THR A 247 10.29 -15.54 2.01
C THR A 247 8.97 -15.25 2.68
N ASP A 248 8.03 -14.71 1.92
CA ASP A 248 6.67 -14.45 2.40
C ASP A 248 5.66 -15.03 1.41
N TYR A 249 4.56 -15.57 1.95
CA TYR A 249 3.33 -15.83 1.22
C TYR A 249 2.33 -14.73 1.57
N GLU A 250 1.66 -14.19 0.55
CA GLU A 250 0.67 -13.12 0.65
C GLU A 250 -0.62 -13.53 -0.05
N LYS A 251 -1.74 -13.39 0.66
CA LYS A 251 -3.10 -13.51 0.14
C LYS A 251 -3.78 -12.15 0.20
N ARG A 252 -4.33 -11.69 -0.92
CA ARG A 252 -5.15 -10.47 -0.96
C ARG A 252 -6.61 -10.85 -1.16
N TYR A 253 -7.48 -10.28 -0.34
CA TYR A 253 -8.92 -10.44 -0.42
C TYR A 253 -9.53 -9.14 -0.94
N TYR A 254 -10.14 -9.20 -2.12
CA TYR A 254 -10.77 -8.04 -2.75
C TYR A 254 -12.31 -8.13 -2.64
N PRO A 255 -12.98 -7.16 -2.00
CA PRO A 255 -14.43 -7.20 -1.82
C PRO A 255 -15.23 -7.22 -3.13
N GLU A 256 -14.68 -6.62 -4.20
CA GLU A 256 -15.40 -6.42 -5.46
C GLU A 256 -15.02 -7.38 -6.60
N THR A 257 -13.92 -8.14 -6.46
CA THR A 257 -13.41 -9.03 -7.51
C THR A 257 -13.40 -10.48 -7.04
N LYS A 258 -13.55 -11.43 -7.97
CA LYS A 258 -13.41 -12.86 -7.67
C LYS A 258 -11.96 -13.34 -7.70
N GLU A 259 -11.05 -12.50 -8.18
CA GLU A 259 -9.63 -12.81 -8.27
C GLU A 259 -8.94 -12.33 -6.99
N ASP A 260 -8.72 -13.27 -6.07
CA ASP A 260 -7.92 -13.06 -4.85
C ASP A 260 -6.50 -13.61 -5.10
N PRO A 261 -5.53 -12.77 -5.52
CA PRO A 261 -4.22 -13.24 -5.91
C PRO A 261 -3.46 -13.80 -4.71
N ASP A 262 -2.78 -14.91 -4.99
CA ASP A 262 -1.74 -15.49 -4.16
C ASP A 262 -0.39 -15.00 -4.68
N LEU A 263 0.46 -14.51 -3.78
CA LEU A 263 1.79 -14.04 -4.13
C LEU A 263 2.82 -14.69 -3.21
N TRP A 264 3.92 -15.11 -3.81
CA TRP A 264 5.11 -15.58 -3.13
C TRP A 264 6.23 -14.57 -3.33
N HIS A 265 6.94 -14.25 -2.26
CA HIS A 265 8.05 -13.32 -2.23
C HIS A 265 9.31 -14.06 -1.79
N PHE A 266 10.43 -13.74 -2.44
CA PHE A 266 11.77 -14.21 -2.07
C PHE A 266 12.74 -13.05 -2.07
N GLY A 267 13.54 -12.95 -1.02
CA GLY A 267 14.53 -11.90 -0.84
C GLY A 267 15.82 -12.45 -0.26
N LEU A 268 16.94 -11.88 -0.69
CA LEU A 268 18.27 -12.20 -0.20
C LEU A 268 19.01 -10.90 0.08
N GLU A 269 19.65 -10.81 1.24
CA GLU A 269 20.41 -9.66 1.71
C GLU A 269 21.86 -10.08 2.01
N LEU A 270 22.83 -9.37 1.42
CA LEU A 270 24.26 -9.61 1.59
C LEU A 270 24.95 -8.33 2.07
N ALA A 271 25.41 -8.31 3.32
CA ALA A 271 26.21 -7.22 3.85
C ALA A 271 27.69 -7.47 3.56
N PHE A 272 28.19 -6.88 2.48
CA PHE A 272 29.61 -6.97 2.09
C PHE A 272 30.52 -6.19 3.04
N ALA A 273 30.01 -5.06 3.56
CA ALA A 273 30.68 -4.24 4.54
C ALA A 273 29.64 -3.60 5.46
N ARG A 274 30.09 -3.01 6.58
CA ARG A 274 29.21 -2.26 7.50
C ARG A 274 28.46 -1.12 6.83
N TRP A 275 28.98 -0.61 5.71
CA TRP A 275 28.44 0.53 4.98
C TRP A 275 27.80 0.14 3.64
N LEU A 276 27.86 -1.14 3.21
CA LEU A 276 27.33 -1.59 1.92
C LEU A 276 26.59 -2.91 2.06
N VAL A 277 25.33 -2.90 1.66
CA VAL A 277 24.47 -4.09 1.60
C VAL A 277 23.90 -4.23 0.19
N LEU A 278 23.97 -5.43 -0.40
CA LEU A 278 23.35 -5.74 -1.68
C LEU A 278 22.13 -6.63 -1.45
N ARG A 279 21.15 -6.51 -2.35
CA ARG A 279 19.88 -7.24 -2.28
C ARG A 279 19.44 -7.71 -3.65
N GLY A 280 18.85 -8.89 -3.66
CA GLY A 280 18.11 -9.43 -4.80
C GLY A 280 16.81 -10.05 -4.31
N GLY A 281 15.79 -9.99 -5.12
CA GLY A 281 14.51 -10.61 -4.80
C GLY A 281 13.60 -10.76 -5.99
N SER A 282 12.51 -11.48 -5.75
CA SER A 282 11.48 -11.73 -6.74
C SER A 282 10.14 -11.90 -6.05
N GLU A 283 9.08 -11.58 -6.76
CA GLU A 283 7.73 -11.90 -6.34
C GLU A 283 6.91 -12.45 -7.51
N SER A 284 6.02 -13.40 -7.24
CA SER A 284 5.19 -13.96 -8.28
C SER A 284 3.94 -14.66 -7.74
N SER A 285 2.88 -14.65 -8.54
CA SER A 285 1.74 -15.57 -8.35
C SER A 285 1.97 -16.95 -8.99
N ASP A 286 2.90 -17.04 -9.94
CA ASP A 286 3.34 -18.29 -10.56
C ASP A 286 4.74 -18.11 -11.16
N PHE A 287 5.75 -18.68 -10.51
CA PHE A 287 7.15 -18.58 -10.97
C PHE A 287 7.43 -19.31 -12.28
N ASN A 288 6.51 -20.14 -12.78
CA ASN A 288 6.62 -20.73 -14.10
C ASN A 288 6.17 -19.77 -15.21
N ASP A 289 5.41 -18.72 -14.87
CA ASP A 289 4.95 -17.70 -15.81
C ASP A 289 5.74 -16.40 -15.65
N ARG A 290 6.65 -16.14 -16.60
CA ARG A 290 7.46 -14.92 -16.64
C ARG A 290 6.65 -13.62 -16.71
N ASN A 291 5.37 -13.67 -17.12
CA ASN A 291 4.49 -12.50 -17.11
C ASN A 291 3.93 -12.19 -15.73
N LYS A 292 3.98 -13.16 -14.81
CA LYS A 292 3.54 -13.05 -13.42
C LYS A 292 4.69 -12.91 -12.43
N THR A 293 5.94 -13.02 -12.89
CA THR A 293 7.13 -12.87 -12.04
C THR A 293 7.74 -11.49 -12.19
N ASN A 294 7.87 -10.78 -11.06
CA ASN A 294 8.62 -9.54 -10.96
C ASN A 294 9.98 -9.83 -10.32
N TYR A 295 11.01 -9.13 -10.79
CA TYR A 295 12.37 -9.24 -10.25
C TYR A 295 12.79 -7.91 -9.66
N ALA A 296 13.62 -7.95 -8.62
CA ALA A 296 14.15 -6.76 -8.01
C ALA A 296 15.58 -6.94 -7.55
N TRP A 297 16.31 -5.83 -7.52
CA TRP A 297 17.64 -5.75 -6.95
C TRP A 297 17.83 -4.36 -6.34
N GLY A 298 18.71 -4.27 -5.36
CA GLY A 298 18.99 -3.01 -4.71
C GLY A 298 20.23 -3.04 -3.87
N PHE A 299 20.58 -1.89 -3.32
CA PHE A 299 21.67 -1.74 -2.38
C PHE A 299 21.36 -0.68 -1.33
N SER A 300 22.01 -0.79 -0.17
CA SER A 300 22.09 0.28 0.83
C SER A 300 23.51 0.79 0.90
N VAL A 301 23.66 2.11 1.02
CA VAL A 301 24.88 2.72 1.55
C VAL A 301 24.60 3.39 2.89
N ALA A 302 25.46 3.16 3.87
CA ALA A 302 25.33 3.74 5.21
C ALA A 302 26.54 4.60 5.56
N THR A 303 26.30 5.76 6.15
CA THR A 303 27.35 6.61 6.71
C THR A 303 27.76 6.13 8.11
N ALA A 304 28.89 6.65 8.64
CA ALA A 304 29.31 6.37 10.02
C ALA A 304 28.28 6.83 11.08
N ARG A 305 27.42 7.79 10.74
CA ARG A 305 26.31 8.27 11.58
C ARG A 305 24.99 7.53 11.32
N GLN A 306 25.04 6.39 10.63
CA GLN A 306 23.90 5.53 10.30
C GLN A 306 22.81 6.19 9.44
N HIS A 307 23.08 7.33 8.78
CA HIS A 307 22.26 7.76 7.66
C HIS A 307 22.34 6.71 6.55
N THR A 308 21.20 6.24 6.06
CA THR A 308 21.14 5.22 5.02
C THR A 308 20.43 5.75 3.78
N LEU A 309 21.00 5.46 2.62
CA LEU A 309 20.38 5.61 1.31
C LEU A 309 20.18 4.21 0.76
N ASP A 310 18.91 3.84 0.56
CA ASP A 310 18.53 2.61 -0.11
C ASP A 310 18.11 2.94 -1.53
N VAL A 311 18.61 2.17 -2.49
CA VAL A 311 18.22 2.26 -3.91
C VAL A 311 17.81 0.88 -4.38
N ALA A 312 16.70 0.80 -5.11
CA ALA A 312 16.26 -0.43 -5.72
C ALA A 312 15.67 -0.22 -7.11
N THR A 313 15.77 -1.25 -7.93
CA THR A 313 15.05 -1.38 -9.19
C THR A 313 14.12 -2.59 -9.09
N ARG A 314 12.92 -2.44 -9.60
CA ARG A 314 11.94 -3.52 -9.75
C ARG A 314 11.49 -3.60 -11.19
N VAL A 315 11.52 -4.79 -11.77
CA VAL A 315 11.03 -5.07 -13.12
C VAL A 315 9.65 -5.69 -13.00
N VAL A 316 8.64 -4.98 -13.50
CA VAL A 316 7.24 -5.44 -13.55
C VAL A 316 6.75 -5.62 -14.97
N ARG A 317 5.66 -6.36 -15.13
CA ARG A 317 5.00 -6.59 -16.42
C ARG A 317 3.70 -5.80 -16.49
N VAL A 318 3.64 -4.87 -17.44
CA VAL A 318 2.43 -4.11 -17.79
C VAL A 318 2.13 -4.39 -19.24
N ASN A 319 0.92 -4.85 -19.56
CA ASN A 319 0.52 -5.24 -20.93
C ASN A 319 1.58 -6.13 -21.61
N GLN A 320 2.07 -7.14 -20.89
CA GLN A 320 3.13 -8.09 -21.30
C GLN A 320 4.53 -7.48 -21.57
N LYS A 321 4.69 -6.16 -21.46
CA LYS A 321 5.99 -5.48 -21.60
C LYS A 321 6.61 -5.17 -20.25
N SER A 322 7.94 -5.17 -20.22
CA SER A 322 8.69 -4.80 -19.01
C SER A 322 8.61 -3.30 -18.74
N VAL A 323 8.43 -2.98 -17.47
CA VAL A 323 8.59 -1.63 -16.90
C VAL A 323 9.61 -1.75 -15.76
N ASN A 324 10.68 -0.98 -15.84
CA ASN A 324 11.65 -0.85 -14.74
C ASN A 324 11.23 0.32 -13.87
N GLU A 325 10.98 0.06 -12.60
CA GLU A 325 10.61 1.04 -11.59
C GLU A 325 11.81 1.29 -10.67
N TYR A 326 12.12 2.56 -10.42
CA TYR A 326 13.27 2.96 -9.60
C TYR A 326 12.82 3.55 -8.27
N TYR A 327 13.35 3.01 -7.19
CA TYR A 327 13.01 3.38 -5.83
C TYR A 327 14.21 3.92 -5.07
N VAL A 328 13.94 4.93 -4.26
CA VAL A 328 14.91 5.53 -3.35
C VAL A 328 14.26 5.71 -1.98
N SER A 329 14.98 5.29 -0.94
CA SER A 329 14.61 5.57 0.45
C SER A 329 15.74 6.26 1.17
N LEU A 330 15.40 7.29 1.93
CA LEU A 330 16.31 8.05 2.76
C LEU A 330 15.91 7.81 4.20
N ASN A 331 16.81 7.23 5.01
CA ASN A 331 16.58 7.07 6.44
C ASN A 331 17.62 7.87 7.23
N TRP A 332 17.14 8.82 8.02
CA TRP A 332 17.93 9.64 8.91
C TRP A 332 17.66 9.25 10.37
N PRO A 333 18.62 8.64 11.08
CA PRO A 333 18.49 8.45 12.51
C PRO A 333 18.36 9.81 13.20
N LEU A 334 17.40 9.90 14.12
CA LEU A 334 17.27 11.00 15.05
C LEU A 334 18.16 10.68 16.24
N ALA A 335 18.90 11.69 16.74
CA ALA A 335 19.88 11.49 17.79
C ALA A 335 19.26 10.75 18.98
N THR A 336 19.85 9.63 19.36
CA THR A 336 19.63 9.03 20.67
C THR A 336 20.25 9.97 21.69
N GLU A 337 19.43 10.57 22.56
CA GLU A 337 19.96 11.13 23.81
C GLU A 337 20.83 10.04 24.44
N LYS A 338 22.11 10.34 24.65
CA LYS A 338 22.96 9.54 25.52
C LYS A 338 22.31 9.61 26.90
N LYS A 339 21.64 8.53 27.30
CA LYS A 339 21.26 8.34 28.69
C LYS A 339 22.52 8.12 29.54
#